data_AF-A0AAD9D9H7-F1
#
_entry.id   AF-A0AAD9D9H7-F1
#
_cell.length_a   1.000
_cell.length_b   1.000
_cell.length_c   1.000
_cell.angle_alpha   90.00
_cell.angle_beta   90.00
_cell.angle_gamma   90.00
#
_symmetry.space_group_name_H-M   'P 1'
#
loop_
_entity.id
_entity.type
_entity.pdbx_description
1 polymer ?
#
loop_
_entity_poly.entity_id
_entity_poly.type
_entity_poly.pdbx_seq_one_letter_code
_entity_poly.pdbx_strand_id
1 'polypeptide(L)'
;LKELKNKELQAILVGLGLRKTGNKKDLIDRILGREVVVDKRKKKMKWRNSKARAMLVRMLMDKDSNAHTMTWQQLHSSHEWFQEYDAKSFQRYVSELKKANPKKIAVVTEDNNIINAELQKFPRPDKTLRGEPFWDTHPSKLLLRQDVKLGKHLEMKPKTLHQTRLEYQAFSLKTFRQHVYQEKRHQKELPMRVNRRNKKAQYKYEKEVKENVTIWEAEMSGRDDEMIEAVLSDEVLSDEDDLRVQKSCFIQSSTSFLCLLHRLAKIAFLSCVPSPYLVSGNGILRLNSTTESCNICLVILSDILKSLVWGYPILHLRKHTTLRSKLLLKPKGFAFNSTSWRILTAAIGRRLSLSGSTSLRTAMMCRGSLMS
;
A
#
# COMPACT_ATOMS: atom_id res chain seq x y z
N LEU A 1 -32.47 -39.24 -26.79
CA LEU A 1 -31.83 -38.18 -25.96
C LEU A 1 -30.42 -38.54 -25.48
N LYS A 2 -30.17 -39.70 -24.86
CA LYS A 2 -28.83 -40.08 -24.34
C LYS A 2 -27.74 -40.22 -25.41
N GLU A 3 -28.11 -40.56 -26.65
CA GLU A 3 -27.18 -40.73 -27.77
C GLU A 3 -26.80 -39.41 -28.46
N LEU A 4 -27.62 -38.36 -28.27
CA LEU A 4 -27.39 -37.06 -28.90
C LEU A 4 -26.11 -36.39 -28.38
N LYS A 5 -25.43 -35.66 -29.25
CA LYS A 5 -24.27 -34.84 -28.87
C LYS A 5 -24.74 -33.61 -28.10
N ASN A 6 -23.89 -33.04 -27.25
CA ASN A 6 -24.23 -31.83 -26.48
C ASN A 6 -24.73 -30.67 -27.36
N LYS A 7 -24.15 -30.49 -28.56
CA LYS A 7 -24.58 -29.44 -29.50
C LYS A 7 -26.03 -29.62 -29.96
N GLU A 8 -26.46 -30.86 -30.18
CA GLU A 8 -27.82 -31.19 -30.60
C GLU A 8 -28.81 -30.97 -29.44
N LEU A 9 -28.45 -31.39 -28.23
CA LEU A 9 -29.24 -31.12 -27.02
C LEU A 9 -29.39 -29.61 -26.76
N GLN A 10 -28.31 -28.84 -26.96
CA GLN A 10 -28.35 -27.38 -26.86
C GLN A 10 -29.25 -26.73 -27.90
N ALA A 11 -29.25 -27.22 -29.14
CA ALA A 11 -30.13 -26.72 -30.20
C ALA A 11 -31.61 -26.98 -29.87
N ILE A 12 -31.94 -28.17 -29.34
CA ILE A 12 -33.30 -28.51 -28.87
C ILE A 12 -33.72 -27.56 -27.75
N LEU A 13 -32.85 -27.32 -26.76
CA LEU A 13 -33.13 -26.40 -25.66
C LEU A 13 -33.36 -24.96 -26.14
N VAL A 14 -32.59 -24.48 -27.12
CA VAL A 14 -32.79 -23.15 -27.73
C VAL A 14 -34.16 -23.06 -28.41
N GLY A 15 -34.57 -24.12 -29.12
CA GLY A 15 -35.91 -24.19 -29.72
C GLY A 15 -37.05 -24.18 -28.69
N LEU A 16 -36.80 -24.72 -27.49
CA LEU A 16 -37.75 -24.71 -26.37
C LEU A 16 -37.68 -23.43 -25.52
N GLY A 17 -36.80 -22.47 -25.84
CA GLY A 17 -36.58 -21.28 -25.03
C GLY A 17 -35.91 -21.55 -23.68
N LEU A 18 -35.28 -22.72 -23.50
CA LEU A 18 -34.65 -23.16 -22.26
C LEU A 18 -33.13 -22.90 -22.27
N ARG A 19 -32.52 -22.89 -21.07
CA ARG A 19 -31.10 -22.58 -20.90
C ARG A 19 -30.19 -23.66 -21.49
N LYS A 20 -29.23 -23.26 -22.33
CA LYS A 20 -28.31 -24.17 -23.06
C LYS A 20 -27.00 -24.54 -22.32
N THR A 21 -26.79 -24.07 -21.09
CA THR A 21 -25.58 -24.31 -20.30
C THR A 21 -25.73 -25.53 -19.38
N GLY A 22 -24.64 -26.22 -19.08
CA GLY A 22 -24.64 -27.36 -18.14
C GLY A 22 -24.02 -28.63 -18.72
N ASN A 23 -23.91 -29.65 -17.87
CA ASN A 23 -23.45 -30.97 -18.30
C ASN A 23 -24.55 -31.69 -19.09
N LYS A 24 -24.17 -32.71 -19.87
CA LYS A 24 -25.11 -33.46 -20.73
C LYS A 24 -26.33 -33.99 -19.97
N LYS A 25 -26.13 -34.40 -18.70
CA LYS A 25 -27.20 -34.86 -17.82
C LYS A 25 -28.20 -33.74 -17.52
N ASP A 26 -27.71 -32.57 -17.12
CA ASP A 26 -28.53 -31.38 -16.84
C ASP A 26 -29.34 -30.95 -18.08
N LEU A 27 -28.72 -31.00 -19.27
CA LEU A 27 -29.42 -30.69 -20.53
C LEU A 27 -30.56 -31.69 -20.81
N ILE A 28 -30.34 -32.99 -20.55
CA ILE A 28 -31.35 -34.02 -20.72
C ILE A 28 -32.47 -33.87 -19.68
N ASP A 29 -32.12 -33.65 -18.41
CA ASP A 29 -33.09 -33.49 -17.32
C ASP A 29 -33.97 -32.25 -17.56
N ARG A 30 -33.39 -31.17 -18.11
CA ARG A 30 -34.09 -29.94 -18.53
C ARG A 30 -35.04 -30.16 -19.71
N ILE A 31 -34.64 -30.93 -20.73
CA ILE A 31 -35.53 -31.33 -21.84
C ILE A 31 -36.69 -32.20 -21.33
N LEU A 32 -36.44 -33.06 -20.33
CA LEU A 32 -37.45 -33.94 -19.75
C LEU A 32 -38.34 -33.27 -18.68
N GLY A 33 -38.14 -31.97 -18.41
CA GLY A 33 -38.87 -31.26 -17.34
C GLY A 33 -38.57 -31.79 -15.93
N ARG A 34 -37.46 -32.53 -15.75
CA ARG A 34 -36.99 -33.07 -14.47
C ARG A 34 -35.88 -32.21 -13.86
N GLU A 35 -35.78 -30.96 -14.28
CA GLU A 35 -34.81 -30.05 -13.69
C GLU A 35 -35.17 -29.85 -12.22
N VAL A 36 -34.47 -30.58 -11.35
CA VAL A 36 -34.45 -30.29 -9.93
C VAL A 36 -33.82 -28.90 -9.86
N VAL A 37 -34.61 -27.89 -9.50
CA VAL A 37 -34.09 -26.60 -9.07
C VAL A 37 -33.23 -26.89 -7.85
N VAL A 38 -31.94 -27.12 -8.10
CA VAL A 38 -30.96 -27.21 -7.03
C VAL A 38 -30.79 -25.78 -6.60
N ASP A 39 -31.55 -25.37 -5.58
CA ASP A 39 -31.34 -24.09 -4.90
C ASP A 39 -29.83 -23.93 -4.75
N LYS A 40 -29.26 -22.89 -5.37
CA LYS A 40 -27.86 -22.52 -5.24
C LYS A 40 -27.69 -22.07 -3.80
N ARG A 41 -27.58 -23.04 -2.89
CA ARG A 41 -27.36 -22.85 -1.46
C ARG A 41 -26.32 -21.75 -1.33
N LYS A 42 -26.71 -20.62 -0.71
CA LYS A 42 -25.84 -19.46 -0.48
C LYS A 42 -24.45 -19.98 -0.14
N LYS A 43 -23.45 -19.66 -0.97
CA LYS A 43 -22.08 -20.15 -0.77
C LYS A 43 -21.65 -19.73 0.63
N LYS A 44 -21.55 -20.70 1.55
CA LYS A 44 -21.17 -20.44 2.94
C LYS A 44 -19.92 -19.57 2.96
N MET A 45 -19.93 -18.52 3.77
CA MET A 45 -18.77 -17.63 3.88
C MET A 45 -17.53 -18.45 4.22
N LYS A 46 -16.43 -18.21 3.52
CA LYS A 46 -15.17 -18.93 3.80
C LYS A 46 -14.70 -18.57 5.21
N TRP A 47 -14.44 -19.58 6.05
CA TRP A 47 -13.98 -19.43 7.44
C TRP A 47 -12.87 -18.38 7.62
N ARG A 48 -11.93 -18.29 6.67
CA ARG A 48 -10.80 -17.35 6.73
C ARG A 48 -11.24 -15.89 6.92
N ASN A 49 -12.38 -15.51 6.35
CA ASN A 49 -12.89 -14.13 6.33
C ASN A 49 -14.18 -14.00 7.16
N SER A 50 -14.53 -14.99 7.97
CA SER A 50 -15.79 -14.99 8.71
C SER A 50 -15.73 -14.11 9.95
N LYS A 51 -16.88 -13.54 10.32
CA LYS A 51 -17.07 -12.80 11.59
C LYS A 51 -16.79 -13.72 12.79
N ALA A 52 -17.22 -14.98 12.69
CA ALA A 52 -16.93 -16.04 13.65
C ALA A 52 -15.44 -16.19 13.93
N ARG A 53 -14.60 -16.32 12.89
CA ARG A 53 -13.15 -16.44 13.07
C ARG A 53 -12.56 -15.20 13.72
N ALA A 54 -12.96 -14.01 13.27
CA ALA A 54 -12.45 -12.75 13.83
C ALA A 54 -12.78 -12.62 15.32
N MET A 55 -14.01 -12.94 15.71
CA MET A 55 -14.46 -12.96 17.11
C MET A 55 -13.65 -13.98 17.93
N LEU A 56 -13.54 -15.23 17.47
CA LEU A 56 -12.81 -16.28 18.19
C LEU A 56 -11.32 -15.96 18.33
N VAL A 57 -10.68 -15.40 17.29
CA VAL A 57 -9.28 -14.95 17.38
C VAL A 57 -9.14 -13.87 18.43
N ARG A 58 -10.04 -12.89 18.47
CA ARG A 58 -10.00 -11.82 19.47
C ARG A 58 -10.16 -12.36 20.89
N MET A 59 -11.09 -13.29 21.11
CA MET A 59 -11.28 -13.95 22.41
C MET A 59 -10.04 -14.74 22.82
N LEU A 60 -9.41 -15.48 21.90
CA LEU A 60 -8.21 -16.26 22.19
C LEU A 60 -6.92 -15.42 22.27
N MET A 61 -6.93 -14.15 21.85
CA MET A 61 -5.81 -13.23 22.06
C MET A 61 -5.80 -12.64 23.47
N ASP A 62 -6.98 -12.53 24.07
CA ASP A 62 -7.14 -12.14 25.47
C ASP A 62 -6.81 -13.33 26.38
N LYS A 63 -5.93 -13.12 27.37
CA LYS A 63 -5.47 -14.18 28.28
C LYS A 63 -6.55 -14.58 29.27
N ASP A 64 -7.45 -13.66 29.61
CA ASP A 64 -8.47 -13.83 30.64
C ASP A 64 -9.81 -14.32 30.07
N SER A 65 -9.88 -14.55 28.75
CA SER A 65 -11.10 -15.01 28.10
C SER A 65 -11.41 -16.47 28.46
N ASN A 66 -12.68 -16.73 28.79
CA ASN A 66 -13.22 -18.08 28.96
C ASN A 66 -13.10 -18.97 27.69
N ALA A 67 -12.75 -18.38 26.53
CA ALA A 67 -12.53 -19.14 25.29
C ALA A 67 -11.42 -20.19 25.38
N HIS A 68 -10.45 -19.99 26.29
CA HIS A 68 -9.35 -20.96 26.48
C HIS A 68 -9.84 -22.23 27.16
N THR A 69 -10.70 -22.11 28.16
CA THR A 69 -11.27 -23.18 28.99
C THR A 69 -12.47 -23.86 28.34
N MET A 70 -13.30 -23.12 27.61
CA MET A 70 -14.50 -23.69 26.98
C MET A 70 -14.17 -24.78 25.96
N THR A 71 -15.03 -25.81 25.92
CA THR A 71 -15.00 -26.84 24.89
C THR A 71 -15.50 -26.27 23.57
N TRP A 72 -15.14 -26.91 22.45
CA TRP A 72 -15.58 -26.45 21.13
C TRP A 72 -17.11 -26.52 20.97
N GLN A 73 -17.81 -27.43 21.67
CA GLN A 73 -19.27 -27.55 21.66
C GLN A 73 -19.94 -26.37 22.37
N GLN A 74 -19.40 -25.99 23.54
CA GLN A 74 -19.87 -24.82 24.28
C GLN A 74 -19.62 -23.55 23.48
N LEU A 75 -18.45 -23.42 22.83
CA LEU A 75 -18.14 -22.31 21.94
C LEU A 75 -19.04 -22.29 20.70
N HIS A 76 -19.38 -23.44 20.14
CA HIS A 76 -20.26 -23.51 18.97
C HIS A 76 -21.69 -23.08 19.33
N SER A 77 -22.15 -23.47 20.52
CA SER A 77 -23.49 -23.15 21.03
C SER A 77 -23.60 -21.71 21.54
N SER A 78 -22.49 -21.06 21.88
CA SER A 78 -22.52 -19.76 22.57
C SER A 78 -22.94 -18.58 21.69
N HIS A 79 -22.78 -18.66 20.36
CA HIS A 79 -23.09 -17.54 19.48
C HIS A 79 -23.52 -18.02 18.08
N GLU A 80 -24.53 -17.35 17.51
CA GLU A 80 -25.14 -17.66 16.20
C GLU A 80 -24.11 -17.74 15.07
N TRP A 81 -23.13 -16.83 15.06
CA TRP A 81 -22.04 -16.84 14.07
C TRP A 81 -21.21 -18.14 14.06
N PHE A 82 -21.11 -18.84 15.19
CA PHE A 82 -20.41 -20.14 15.23
C PHE A 82 -21.28 -21.26 14.69
N GLN A 83 -22.60 -21.18 14.90
CA GLN A 83 -23.59 -22.15 14.46
C GLN A 83 -23.75 -22.22 12.93
N GLU A 84 -23.34 -21.17 12.19
CA GLU A 84 -23.33 -21.16 10.72
C GLU A 84 -22.44 -22.27 10.12
N TYR A 85 -21.43 -22.72 10.88
CA TYR A 85 -20.47 -23.74 10.46
C TYR A 85 -20.84 -25.11 11.02
N ASP A 86 -20.62 -26.14 10.22
CA ASP A 86 -20.78 -27.53 10.65
C ASP A 86 -19.88 -27.85 11.86
N ALA A 87 -20.41 -28.60 12.83
CA ALA A 87 -19.77 -28.89 14.11
C ALA A 87 -18.37 -29.51 13.95
N LYS A 88 -18.23 -30.46 13.01
CA LYS A 88 -16.95 -31.15 12.75
C LYS A 88 -15.91 -30.19 12.17
N SER A 89 -16.32 -29.32 11.26
CA SER A 89 -15.45 -28.29 10.67
C SER A 89 -15.05 -27.25 11.70
N PHE A 90 -16.00 -26.81 12.54
CA PHE A 90 -15.77 -25.85 13.60
C PHE A 90 -14.78 -26.37 14.64
N GLN A 91 -14.93 -27.62 15.09
CA GLN A 91 -13.98 -28.27 16.00
C GLN A 91 -12.54 -28.20 15.50
N ARG A 92 -12.32 -28.51 14.21
CA ARG A 92 -11.00 -28.38 13.57
C ARG A 92 -10.49 -26.94 13.64
N TYR A 93 -11.34 -25.97 13.31
CA TYR A 93 -10.95 -24.56 13.33
C TYR A 93 -10.59 -24.03 14.72
N VAL A 94 -11.35 -24.39 15.76
CA VAL A 94 -11.03 -24.03 17.14
C VAL A 94 -9.68 -24.63 17.53
N SER A 95 -9.45 -25.90 17.20
CA SER A 95 -8.20 -26.60 17.50
C SER A 95 -6.99 -25.96 16.80
N GLU A 96 -7.11 -25.61 15.53
CA GLU A 96 -6.08 -24.90 14.77
C GLU A 96 -5.78 -23.51 15.35
N LEU A 97 -6.82 -22.76 15.74
CA LEU A 97 -6.65 -21.43 16.32
C LEU A 97 -6.03 -21.48 17.71
N LYS A 98 -6.46 -22.41 18.58
CA LYS A 98 -5.83 -22.63 19.89
C LYS A 98 -4.34 -22.98 19.75
N LYS A 99 -3.95 -23.71 18.69
CA LYS A 99 -2.53 -24.01 18.39
C LYS A 99 -1.76 -22.83 17.80
N ALA A 100 -2.38 -22.05 16.92
CA ALA A 100 -1.70 -20.98 16.17
C ALA A 100 -1.58 -19.66 16.95
N ASN A 101 -2.58 -19.32 17.77
CA ASN A 101 -2.60 -18.05 18.51
C ASN A 101 -1.48 -17.87 19.53
N PRO A 102 -1.07 -18.86 20.35
CA PRO A 102 0.04 -18.66 21.29
C PRO A 102 1.34 -18.29 20.57
N LYS A 103 1.59 -18.86 19.38
CA LYS A 103 2.76 -18.49 18.55
C LYS A 103 2.69 -17.03 18.10
N LYS A 104 1.51 -16.54 17.71
CA LYS A 104 1.33 -15.13 17.33
C LYS A 104 1.51 -14.19 18.51
N ILE A 105 0.96 -14.55 19.67
CA ILE A 105 1.12 -13.78 20.90
C ILE A 105 2.60 -13.71 21.27
N ALA A 106 3.32 -14.82 21.19
CA ALA A 106 4.76 -14.85 21.46
C ALA A 106 5.54 -13.93 20.51
N VAL A 107 5.28 -14.00 19.20
CA VAL A 107 5.92 -13.10 18.20
C VAL A 107 5.62 -11.63 18.51
N VAL A 108 4.35 -11.28 18.75
CA VAL A 108 3.97 -9.89 19.08
C VAL A 108 4.61 -9.43 20.38
N THR A 109 4.71 -10.31 21.37
CA THR A 109 5.36 -10.01 22.66
C THR A 109 6.85 -9.75 22.46
N GLU A 110 7.53 -10.59 21.68
CA GLU A 110 8.94 -10.44 21.37
C GLU A 110 9.20 -9.16 20.56
N ASP A 111 8.42 -8.90 19.51
CA ASP A 111 8.51 -7.67 18.72
C ASP A 111 8.34 -6.42 19.61
N ASN A 112 7.35 -6.43 20.50
CA ASN A 112 7.14 -5.35 21.45
C ASN A 112 8.32 -5.20 22.42
N ASN A 113 8.90 -6.30 22.90
CA ASN A 113 10.08 -6.28 23.76
C ASN A 113 11.29 -5.69 23.03
N ILE A 114 11.53 -6.08 21.78
CA ILE A 114 12.60 -5.54 20.94
C ILE A 114 12.39 -4.05 20.70
N ILE A 115 11.18 -3.63 20.33
CA ILE A 115 10.85 -2.21 20.13
C ILE A 115 11.08 -1.42 21.42
N ASN A 116 10.64 -1.94 22.57
CA ASN A 116 10.81 -1.27 23.85
C ASN A 116 12.30 -1.19 24.24
N ALA A 117 13.07 -2.25 24.07
CA ALA A 117 14.51 -2.25 24.33
C ALA A 117 15.24 -1.23 23.45
N GLU A 118 14.86 -1.13 22.18
CA GLU A 118 15.43 -0.15 21.24
C GLU A 118 15.05 1.29 21.63
N LEU A 119 13.80 1.52 22.05
CA LEU A 119 13.35 2.83 22.56
C LEU A 119 14.09 3.24 23.85
N GLN A 120 14.43 2.28 24.73
CA GLN A 120 15.23 2.55 25.92
C GLN A 120 16.69 2.83 25.59
N LYS A 121 17.25 2.12 24.59
CA LYS A 121 18.64 2.31 24.14
C LYS A 121 18.83 3.64 23.42
N PHE A 122 17.82 4.10 22.68
CA PHE A 122 17.84 5.34 21.93
C PHE A 122 16.72 6.28 22.40
N PRO A 123 16.83 6.81 23.64
CA PRO A 123 15.84 7.73 24.15
C PRO A 123 15.77 8.96 23.25
N ARG A 124 14.54 9.46 23.03
CA ARG A 124 14.36 10.69 22.27
C ARG A 124 15.04 11.84 23.02
N PRO A 125 15.87 12.66 22.37
CA PRO A 125 16.45 13.82 23.03
C PRO A 125 15.36 14.83 23.43
N ASP A 126 15.62 15.67 24.42
CA ASP A 126 14.67 16.69 24.86
C ASP A 126 14.41 17.77 23.80
N LYS A 127 15.44 18.06 22.99
CA LYS A 127 15.43 19.08 21.95
C LYS A 127 15.78 18.47 20.60
N THR A 128 15.24 19.08 19.56
CA THR A 128 15.60 18.80 18.17
C THR A 128 17.02 19.30 17.87
N LEU A 129 17.56 18.89 16.72
CA LEU A 129 18.85 19.40 16.20
C LEU A 129 18.88 20.93 16.03
N ARG A 130 17.72 21.60 16.01
CA ARG A 130 17.60 23.06 15.91
C ARG A 130 17.60 23.75 17.27
N GLY A 131 17.71 23.01 18.38
CA GLY A 131 17.59 23.53 19.74
C GLY A 131 16.15 23.79 20.20
N GLU A 132 15.15 23.51 19.36
CA GLU A 132 13.72 23.66 19.69
C GLU A 132 13.20 22.38 20.36
N PRO A 133 12.28 22.47 21.34
CA PRO A 133 11.64 21.29 21.92
C PRO A 133 10.76 20.57 20.89
N PHE A 134 10.40 19.32 21.16
CA PHE A 134 9.52 18.55 20.29
C PHE A 134 8.06 19.03 20.39
N TRP A 135 7.49 19.50 19.26
CA TRP A 135 6.14 20.07 19.22
C TRP A 135 5.04 19.11 19.69
N ASP A 136 5.17 17.81 19.41
CA ASP A 136 4.17 16.79 19.75
C ASP A 136 4.04 16.54 21.25
N THR A 137 5.12 16.73 22.01
CA THR A 137 5.18 16.56 23.47
C THR A 137 5.02 17.89 24.22
N HIS A 138 5.36 19.02 23.61
CA HIS A 138 5.34 20.32 24.27
C HIS A 138 3.91 20.86 24.53
N PRO A 139 3.63 21.53 25.67
CA PRO A 139 2.30 22.07 26.01
C PRO A 139 1.72 23.04 24.98
N SER A 140 2.59 23.74 24.23
CA SER A 140 2.21 24.66 23.15
C SER A 140 1.25 24.06 22.12
N LYS A 141 1.32 22.75 21.88
CA LYS A 141 0.40 22.09 20.95
C LYS A 141 -1.04 22.11 21.42
N LEU A 142 -1.28 21.82 22.70
CA LEU A 142 -2.63 21.85 23.28
C LEU A 142 -3.14 23.29 23.37
N LEU A 143 -2.28 24.21 23.79
CA LEU A 143 -2.58 25.63 23.88
C LEU A 143 -2.94 26.24 22.51
N LEU A 144 -2.16 25.93 21.46
CA LEU A 144 -2.43 26.43 20.11
C LEU A 144 -3.73 25.86 19.55
N ARG A 145 -4.02 24.58 19.81
CA ARG A 145 -5.28 23.96 19.41
C ARG A 145 -6.48 24.69 20.00
N GLN A 146 -6.41 25.08 21.27
CA GLN A 146 -7.45 25.88 21.92
C GLN A 146 -7.55 27.29 21.32
N ASP A 147 -6.44 27.99 21.13
CA ASP A 147 -6.45 29.34 20.57
C ASP A 147 -6.95 29.39 19.12
N VAL A 148 -6.62 28.38 18.31
CA VAL A 148 -7.14 28.24 16.94
C VAL A 148 -8.65 27.96 16.98
N LYS A 149 -9.12 27.10 17.89
CA LYS A 149 -10.54 26.79 18.08
C LYS A 149 -11.35 28.01 18.53
N LEU A 150 -10.75 28.87 19.37
CA LEU A 150 -11.31 30.16 19.80
C LEU A 150 -11.25 31.25 18.72
N GLY A 151 -10.61 31.01 17.58
CA GLY A 151 -10.55 32.00 16.50
C GLY A 151 -9.46 33.07 16.64
N LYS A 152 -8.62 33.05 17.69
CA LYS A 152 -7.55 34.07 17.89
C LYS A 152 -6.59 34.20 16.71
N HIS A 153 -6.37 33.10 15.99
CA HIS A 153 -5.52 33.08 14.79
C HIS A 153 -6.10 33.89 13.61
N LEU A 154 -7.38 34.28 13.66
CA LEU A 154 -8.04 35.17 12.71
C LEU A 154 -7.92 36.63 13.14
N GLU A 155 -7.98 36.89 14.45
CA GLU A 155 -7.91 38.22 15.04
C GLU A 155 -6.49 38.81 14.97
N MET A 156 -5.46 37.99 15.19
CA MET A 156 -4.09 38.47 15.26
C MET A 156 -3.12 37.69 14.35
N LYS A 157 -2.09 38.42 13.90
CA LYS A 157 -1.02 37.84 13.09
C LYS A 157 -0.26 36.79 13.92
N PRO A 158 0.26 35.72 13.30
CA PRO A 158 1.02 34.68 14.01
C PRO A 158 2.22 35.20 14.82
N LYS A 159 2.82 36.34 14.44
CA LYS A 159 3.89 36.98 15.21
C LYS A 159 3.39 37.52 16.55
N THR A 160 2.24 38.20 16.54
CA THR A 160 1.61 38.69 17.77
C THR A 160 1.17 37.53 18.63
N LEU A 161 0.51 36.51 18.03
CA LEU A 161 0.09 35.31 18.75
C LEU A 161 1.27 34.59 19.42
N HIS A 162 2.41 34.46 18.73
CA HIS A 162 3.65 33.88 19.27
C HIS A 162 4.16 34.61 20.52
N GLN A 163 4.01 35.93 20.58
CA GLN A 163 4.46 36.75 21.71
C GLN A 163 3.51 36.68 22.91
N THR A 164 2.26 36.25 22.74
CA THR A 164 1.26 36.23 23.82
C THR A 164 1.58 35.25 24.97
N ARG A 165 2.33 34.18 24.69
CA ARG A 165 2.60 33.09 25.64
C ARG A 165 4.06 32.67 25.59
N LEU A 166 4.66 32.41 26.75
CA LEU A 166 6.05 31.99 26.86
C LEU A 166 6.29 30.62 26.22
N GLU A 167 5.32 29.72 26.27
CA GLU A 167 5.39 28.39 25.68
C GLU A 167 5.51 28.45 24.15
N TYR A 168 4.90 29.45 23.51
CA TYR A 168 5.06 29.65 22.07
C TYR A 168 6.45 30.18 21.73
N GLN A 169 7.01 31.02 22.59
CA GLN A 169 8.34 31.59 22.43
C GLN A 169 9.47 30.55 22.51
N ALA A 170 9.22 29.35 23.06
CA ALA A 170 10.14 28.21 23.02
C ALA A 170 10.47 27.72 21.60
N PHE A 171 9.65 28.09 20.61
CA PHE A 171 9.86 27.79 19.19
C PHE A 171 10.24 29.05 18.43
N SER A 172 11.05 28.92 17.39
CA SER A 172 11.28 30.03 16.47
C SER A 172 9.97 30.45 15.81
N LEU A 173 9.86 31.75 15.49
CA LEU A 173 8.67 32.30 14.84
C LEU A 173 8.33 31.58 13.52
N LYS A 174 9.35 31.09 12.80
CA LYS A 174 9.15 30.33 11.56
C LYS A 174 8.49 28.97 11.83
N THR A 175 9.01 28.20 12.78
CA THR A 175 8.44 26.90 13.18
C THR A 175 7.03 27.07 13.73
N PHE A 176 6.82 28.06 14.61
CA PHE A 176 5.50 28.35 15.17
C PHE A 176 4.44 28.67 14.10
N ARG A 177 4.78 29.51 13.11
CA ARG A 177 3.89 29.81 11.97
C ARG A 177 3.44 28.56 11.22
N GLN A 178 4.35 27.61 11.01
CA GLN A 178 4.01 26.35 10.35
C GLN A 178 3.00 25.55 11.17
N HIS A 179 3.18 25.48 12.49
CA HIS A 179 2.23 24.81 13.37
C HIS A 179 0.86 25.48 13.41
N VAL A 180 0.79 26.81 13.37
CA VAL A 180 -0.49 27.55 13.22
C VAL A 180 -1.22 27.13 11.94
N TYR A 181 -0.52 27.05 10.81
CA TYR A 181 -1.13 26.63 9.54
C TYR A 181 -1.53 25.16 9.53
N GLN A 182 -0.71 24.27 10.10
CA GLN A 182 -1.03 22.85 10.24
C GLN A 182 -2.28 22.67 11.10
N GLU A 183 -2.39 23.37 12.23
CA GLU A 183 -3.55 23.27 13.12
C GLU A 183 -4.80 23.85 12.47
N LYS A 184 -4.70 25.00 11.80
CA LYS A 184 -5.81 25.57 11.00
C LYS A 184 -6.32 24.56 9.97
N ARG A 185 -5.40 23.92 9.24
CA ARG A 185 -5.73 22.89 8.25
C ARG A 185 -6.39 21.68 8.91
N HIS A 186 -5.84 21.20 10.03
CA HIS A 186 -6.38 20.08 10.79
C HIS A 186 -7.82 20.35 11.24
N GLN A 187 -8.10 21.51 11.83
CA GLN A 187 -9.46 21.87 12.28
C GLN A 187 -10.44 22.03 11.13
N LYS A 188 -10.00 22.56 9.98
CA LYS A 188 -10.83 22.64 8.77
C LYS A 188 -11.13 21.26 8.18
N GLU A 189 -10.13 20.37 8.13
CA GLU A 189 -10.26 19.06 7.49
C GLU A 189 -10.94 18.01 8.36
N LEU A 190 -10.89 18.13 9.69
CA LEU A 190 -11.50 17.17 10.62
C LEU A 190 -13.00 16.89 10.33
N PRO A 191 -13.90 17.89 10.23
CA PRO A 191 -15.31 17.64 9.94
C PRO A 191 -15.51 17.02 8.55
N MET A 192 -14.74 17.45 7.54
CA MET A 192 -14.82 16.88 6.20
C MET A 192 -14.39 15.40 6.17
N ARG A 193 -13.33 15.05 6.90
CA ARG A 193 -12.84 13.66 6.99
C ARG A 193 -13.84 12.76 7.69
N VAL A 194 -14.49 13.23 8.75
CA VAL A 194 -15.56 12.50 9.45
C VAL A 194 -16.75 12.32 8.51
N ASN A 195 -17.21 13.37 7.84
CA ASN A 195 -18.32 13.29 6.88
C ASN A 195 -18.02 12.32 5.74
N ARG A 196 -16.80 12.35 5.18
CA ARG A 196 -16.38 11.40 4.13
C ARG A 196 -16.37 9.96 4.64
N ARG A 197 -15.90 9.72 5.87
CA ARG A 197 -15.92 8.39 6.49
C ARG A 197 -17.35 7.90 6.69
N ASN A 198 -18.24 8.75 7.20
CA ASN A 198 -19.64 8.41 7.45
C ASN A 198 -20.39 8.11 6.15
N LYS A 199 -20.23 8.95 5.11
CA LYS A 199 -20.79 8.67 3.78
C LYS A 199 -20.32 7.34 3.22
N LYS A 200 -19.02 7.04 3.35
CA LYS A 200 -18.46 5.75 2.90
C LYS A 200 -19.01 4.56 3.70
N ALA A 201 -19.23 4.72 5.00
CA ALA A 201 -19.84 3.69 5.83
C ALA A 201 -21.33 3.50 5.49
N GLN A 202 -22.07 4.58 5.28
CA GLN A 202 -23.47 4.57 4.86
C GLN A 202 -23.64 3.90 3.50
N TYR A 203 -22.83 4.27 2.50
CA TYR A 203 -22.85 3.63 1.19
C TYR A 203 -22.63 2.11 1.28
N LYS A 204 -21.66 1.66 2.09
CA LYS A 204 -21.44 0.23 2.33
C LYS A 204 -22.65 -0.45 2.95
N TYR A 205 -23.28 0.20 3.93
CA TYR A 205 -24.48 -0.31 4.57
C TYR A 205 -25.66 -0.39 3.60
N GLU A 206 -25.93 0.67 2.83
CA GLU A 206 -26.98 0.70 1.80
C GLU A 206 -26.75 -0.38 0.74
N LYS A 207 -25.49 -0.61 0.35
CA LYS A 207 -25.12 -1.70 -0.54
C LYS A 207 -25.44 -3.07 0.08
N GLU A 208 -25.01 -3.33 1.31
CA GLU A 208 -25.33 -4.58 2.03
C GLU A 208 -26.85 -4.77 2.19
N VAL A 209 -27.60 -3.70 2.48
CA VAL A 209 -29.07 -3.74 2.58
C VAL A 209 -29.69 -4.06 1.22
N LYS A 210 -29.26 -3.40 0.15
CA LYS A 210 -29.77 -3.65 -1.20
C LYS A 210 -29.49 -5.09 -1.65
N GLU A 211 -28.28 -5.58 -1.42
CA GLU A 211 -27.90 -6.98 -1.66
C GLU A 211 -28.83 -7.93 -0.88
N ASN A 212 -29.07 -7.68 0.40
CA ASN A 212 -29.96 -8.50 1.22
C ASN A 212 -31.43 -8.45 0.77
N VAL A 213 -31.94 -7.28 0.37
CA VAL A 213 -33.30 -7.12 -0.17
C VAL A 213 -33.43 -7.90 -1.49
N THR A 214 -32.48 -7.75 -2.42
CA THR A 214 -32.51 -8.51 -3.68
C THR A 214 -32.47 -10.02 -3.47
N ILE A 215 -31.72 -10.48 -2.47
CA ILE A 215 -31.68 -11.89 -2.07
C ILE A 215 -33.05 -12.32 -1.51
N TRP A 216 -33.65 -11.54 -0.62
CA TRP A 216 -34.95 -11.85 -0.02
C TRP A 216 -36.10 -11.85 -1.05
N GLU A 217 -36.16 -10.87 -1.94
CA GLU A 217 -37.19 -10.82 -3.00
C GLU A 217 -37.08 -11.99 -3.97
N ALA A 218 -35.86 -12.44 -4.27
CA ALA A 218 -35.65 -13.61 -5.10
C ALA A 218 -36.12 -14.89 -4.41
N GLU A 219 -35.79 -15.06 -3.12
CA GLU A 219 -36.31 -16.15 -2.28
C GLU A 219 -37.85 -16.16 -2.25
N MET A 220 -38.48 -14.99 -2.09
CA MET A 220 -39.94 -14.88 -2.00
C MET A 220 -40.66 -15.09 -3.32
N SER A 221 -40.04 -14.74 -4.45
CA SER A 221 -40.66 -14.86 -5.78
C SER A 221 -40.47 -16.24 -6.43
N GLY A 222 -39.76 -17.16 -5.79
CA GLY A 222 -39.45 -18.47 -6.37
C GLY A 222 -38.67 -18.37 -7.69
N ARG A 223 -37.98 -17.25 -7.93
CA ARG A 223 -37.16 -17.03 -9.13
C ARG A 223 -35.80 -17.69 -8.95
N ASP A 224 -35.42 -18.53 -9.91
CA ASP A 224 -34.15 -19.26 -9.90
C ASP A 224 -32.93 -18.34 -9.69
N ASP A 225 -31.97 -18.82 -8.90
CA ASP A 225 -30.73 -18.13 -8.46
C ASP A 225 -29.78 -17.66 -9.60
N GLU A 226 -30.17 -17.82 -10.85
CA GLU A 226 -29.44 -17.41 -12.03
C GLU A 226 -29.57 -15.92 -12.34
N MET A 227 -30.75 -15.36 -12.09
CA MET A 227 -31.01 -13.95 -12.37
C MET A 227 -30.36 -13.04 -11.32
N ILE A 228 -30.24 -13.51 -10.07
CA ILE A 228 -29.68 -12.77 -8.94
C ILE A 228 -28.19 -12.45 -9.15
N GLU A 229 -27.39 -13.43 -9.60
CA GLU A 229 -25.94 -13.24 -9.75
C GLU A 229 -25.59 -12.30 -10.92
N ALA A 230 -26.44 -12.21 -11.95
CA ALA A 230 -26.28 -11.26 -13.04
C ALA A 230 -26.59 -9.81 -12.61
N VAL A 231 -27.62 -9.60 -11.77
CA VAL A 231 -27.95 -8.29 -11.21
C VAL A 231 -26.85 -7.78 -10.26
N LEU A 232 -26.25 -8.69 -9.48
CA LEU A 232 -25.16 -8.33 -8.55
C LEU A 232 -23.82 -8.06 -9.26
N SER A 233 -23.58 -8.64 -10.45
CA SER A 233 -22.32 -8.42 -11.17
C SER A 233 -22.24 -7.12 -11.95
N ASP A 234 -23.38 -6.56 -12.41
CA ASP A 234 -23.39 -5.36 -13.25
C ASP A 234 -23.25 -4.05 -12.47
N GLU A 235 -23.52 -4.05 -11.15
CA GLU A 235 -23.50 -2.82 -10.34
C GLU A 235 -22.12 -2.45 -9.75
N VAL A 236 -21.09 -3.28 -10.00
CA VAL A 236 -19.71 -3.07 -9.53
C VAL A 236 -18.97 -1.95 -10.29
N LEU A 237 -19.55 -1.43 -11.38
CA LEU A 237 -18.94 -0.36 -12.20
C LEU A 237 -19.07 1.06 -11.63
N SER A 238 -19.79 1.27 -10.52
CA SER A 238 -19.97 2.61 -9.90
C SER A 238 -18.86 3.01 -8.92
N ASP A 239 -18.04 2.06 -8.44
CA ASP A 239 -16.91 2.35 -7.53
C ASP A 239 -15.70 3.01 -8.26
N GLU A 240 -15.68 3.00 -9.60
CA GLU A 240 -14.62 3.62 -10.42
C GLU A 240 -14.69 5.16 -10.44
N ASP A 241 -15.87 5.77 -10.23
CA ASP A 241 -16.03 7.23 -10.29
C ASP A 241 -15.39 7.96 -9.10
N ASP A 242 -15.36 7.33 -7.92
CA ASP A 242 -14.67 7.86 -6.74
C ASP A 242 -13.13 7.78 -6.90
N LEU A 243 -12.64 6.75 -7.60
CA LEU A 243 -11.23 6.64 -8.00
C LEU A 243 -10.89 7.63 -9.11
N ARG A 244 -11.84 8.01 -9.98
CA ARG A 244 -11.66 9.00 -11.04
C ARG A 244 -11.48 10.41 -10.47
N VAL A 245 -12.23 10.76 -9.43
CA VAL A 245 -12.02 12.01 -8.66
C VAL A 245 -10.65 12.02 -7.99
N GLN A 246 -10.20 10.90 -7.40
CA GLN A 246 -8.85 10.78 -6.83
C GLN A 246 -7.73 10.84 -7.89
N LYS A 247 -7.89 10.21 -9.05
CA LYS A 247 -6.94 10.29 -10.17
C LYS A 247 -6.81 11.72 -10.70
N SER A 248 -7.90 12.50 -10.74
CA SER A 248 -7.84 13.91 -11.17
C SER A 248 -7.01 14.79 -10.22
N CYS A 249 -7.09 14.57 -8.89
CA CYS A 249 -6.24 15.27 -7.92
C CYS A 249 -4.77 14.83 -8.00
N PHE A 250 -4.48 13.57 -8.36
CA PHE A 250 -3.11 13.09 -8.52
C PHE A 250 -2.42 13.71 -9.74
N ILE A 251 -3.16 13.89 -10.84
CA ILE A 251 -2.66 14.52 -12.08
C ILE A 251 -2.28 16.00 -11.87
N GLN A 252 -2.97 16.73 -10.98
CA GLN A 252 -2.57 18.11 -10.63
C GLN A 252 -1.26 18.18 -9.81
N SER A 253 -0.88 17.10 -9.12
CA SER A 253 0.39 17.05 -8.38
C SER A 253 1.57 16.64 -9.28
N SER A 254 1.34 15.82 -10.31
CA SER A 254 2.39 15.35 -11.21
C SER A 254 2.86 16.43 -12.19
N THR A 255 1.98 17.37 -12.57
CA THR A 255 2.39 18.56 -13.35
C THR A 255 3.38 19.44 -12.57
N SER A 256 3.24 19.53 -11.25
CA SER A 256 4.19 20.25 -10.38
C SER A 256 5.56 19.55 -10.33
N PHE A 257 5.58 18.21 -10.35
CA PHE A 257 6.81 17.42 -10.36
C PHE A 257 7.55 17.51 -11.71
N LEU A 258 6.82 17.47 -12.82
CA LEU A 258 7.37 17.66 -14.17
C LEU A 258 7.95 19.08 -14.35
N CYS A 259 7.28 20.11 -13.81
CA CYS A 259 7.83 21.47 -13.77
C CYS A 259 9.13 21.58 -12.96
N LEU A 260 9.25 20.84 -11.86
CA LEU A 260 10.47 20.80 -11.05
C LEU A 260 11.63 20.12 -11.80
N LEU A 261 11.36 18.97 -12.43
CA LEU A 261 12.34 18.25 -13.25
C LEU A 261 12.83 19.11 -14.43
N HIS A 262 11.92 19.82 -15.10
CA HIS A 262 12.28 20.72 -16.18
C HIS A 262 13.15 21.90 -15.71
N ARG A 263 12.87 22.47 -14.53
CA ARG A 263 13.73 23.52 -13.93
C ARG A 263 15.12 22.98 -13.58
N LEU A 264 15.21 21.79 -12.99
CA LEU A 264 16.50 21.17 -12.66
C LEU A 264 17.32 20.84 -13.90
N ALA A 265 16.69 20.32 -14.96
CA ALA A 265 17.35 20.09 -16.24
C ALA A 265 17.87 21.39 -16.88
N LYS A 266 17.11 22.49 -16.78
CA LYS A 266 17.53 23.80 -17.30
C LYS A 266 18.70 24.41 -16.50
N ILE A 267 18.72 24.22 -15.18
CA ILE A 267 19.84 24.64 -14.32
C ILE A 267 21.11 23.86 -14.69
N ALA A 268 20.99 22.53 -14.84
CA ALA A 268 22.12 21.68 -15.24
C ALA A 268 22.66 22.05 -16.62
N PHE A 269 21.79 22.40 -17.57
CA PHE A 269 22.19 22.86 -18.90
C PHE A 269 22.96 24.19 -18.86
N LEU A 270 22.52 25.15 -18.04
CA LEU A 270 23.19 26.45 -17.89
C LEU A 270 24.55 26.34 -17.19
N SER A 271 24.73 25.38 -16.27
CA SER A 271 26.04 25.12 -15.64
C SER A 271 27.05 24.41 -16.55
N CYS A 272 26.61 23.88 -17.70
CA CYS A 272 27.48 23.18 -18.65
C CYS A 272 27.87 24.03 -19.87
N VAL A 273 27.48 25.30 -19.95
CA VAL A 273 27.97 26.20 -21.01
C VAL A 273 29.39 26.64 -20.61
N PRO A 274 30.44 26.20 -21.33
CA PRO A 274 31.80 26.64 -21.03
C PRO A 274 31.90 28.15 -21.25
N SER A 275 32.27 28.88 -20.20
CA SER A 275 32.57 30.30 -20.26
C SER A 275 33.68 30.54 -21.28
N PRO A 276 33.44 31.29 -22.36
CA PRO A 276 34.51 31.58 -23.30
C PRO A 276 35.38 32.71 -22.71
N TYR A 277 36.69 32.49 -22.77
CA TYR A 277 37.77 33.46 -22.51
C TYR A 277 38.16 33.73 -21.03
N LEU A 278 39.21 33.03 -20.59
CA LEU A 278 40.29 33.67 -19.84
C LEU A 278 41.61 33.23 -20.47
N VAL A 279 42.18 34.11 -21.28
CA VAL A 279 43.53 34.01 -21.82
C VAL A 279 44.48 34.58 -20.77
N SER A 280 45.37 33.75 -20.23
CA SER A 280 46.59 34.22 -19.57
C SER A 280 47.71 33.21 -19.75
N GLY A 281 48.71 33.62 -20.52
CA GLY A 281 50.14 33.36 -20.34
C GLY A 281 50.62 31.93 -20.06
N ASN A 282 51.13 31.30 -21.12
CA ASN A 282 52.28 30.38 -21.12
C ASN A 282 52.21 29.09 -20.29
N GLY A 283 51.78 28.01 -20.96
CA GLY A 283 51.99 26.63 -20.50
C GLY A 283 51.17 25.63 -21.31
N ILE A 284 51.75 25.09 -22.37
CA ILE A 284 51.09 24.12 -23.26
C ILE A 284 50.99 22.76 -22.55
N LEU A 285 49.78 22.36 -22.17
CA LEU A 285 49.39 20.95 -22.02
C LEU A 285 48.10 20.71 -22.80
N ARG A 286 48.23 20.07 -23.97
CA ARG A 286 47.10 19.54 -24.74
C ARG A 286 46.57 18.29 -24.05
N LEU A 287 45.44 18.41 -23.36
CA LEU A 287 44.55 17.28 -23.08
C LEU A 287 43.50 17.21 -24.18
N ASN A 288 43.72 16.33 -25.16
CA ASN A 288 42.68 15.85 -26.05
C ASN A 288 41.86 14.77 -25.32
N SER A 289 40.56 14.68 -25.63
CA SER A 289 39.53 13.80 -25.03
C SER A 289 38.87 14.42 -23.78
N THR A 290 37.55 14.59 -23.65
CA THR A 290 36.40 13.85 -24.18
C THR A 290 35.15 14.76 -24.18
N THR A 291 34.79 15.34 -25.31
CA THR A 291 33.49 16.06 -25.46
C THR A 291 32.38 15.18 -26.04
N GLU A 292 32.73 14.03 -26.63
CA GLU A 292 31.76 13.13 -27.26
C GLU A 292 30.95 12.28 -26.26
N SER A 293 31.50 12.00 -25.07
CA SER A 293 30.82 11.19 -24.04
C SER A 293 29.63 11.92 -23.38
N CYS A 294 29.68 13.25 -23.27
CA CYS A 294 28.58 14.03 -22.67
C CYS A 294 27.37 14.14 -23.59
N ASN A 295 27.56 14.27 -24.91
CA ASN A 295 26.44 14.41 -25.85
C ASN A 295 25.62 13.13 -25.97
N ILE A 296 26.25 11.95 -25.88
CA ILE A 296 25.54 10.66 -25.93
C ILE A 296 24.66 10.48 -24.68
N CYS A 297 25.14 10.85 -23.49
CA CYS A 297 24.35 10.79 -22.26
C CYS A 297 23.12 11.71 -22.28
N LEU A 298 23.25 12.91 -22.86
CA LEU A 298 22.14 13.87 -22.95
C LEU A 298 21.05 13.42 -23.94
N VAL A 299 21.42 12.81 -25.06
CA VAL A 299 20.46 12.26 -26.03
C VAL A 299 19.68 11.08 -25.42
N ILE A 300 20.39 10.17 -24.72
CA ILE A 300 19.76 9.03 -24.05
C ILE A 300 18.79 9.49 -22.94
N LEU A 301 19.18 10.47 -22.13
CA LEU A 301 18.31 11.01 -21.08
C LEU A 301 17.09 11.74 -21.66
N SER A 302 17.24 12.48 -22.76
CA SER A 302 16.12 13.10 -23.48
C SER A 302 15.12 12.06 -23.97
N ASP A 303 15.59 10.98 -24.58
CA ASP A 303 14.70 9.97 -25.18
C ASP A 303 14.00 9.10 -24.13
N ILE A 304 14.66 8.82 -23.00
CA ILE A 304 14.02 8.18 -21.84
C ILE A 304 12.91 9.08 -21.27
N LEU A 305 13.16 10.39 -21.15
CA LEU A 305 12.15 11.34 -20.66
C LEU A 305 10.98 11.50 -21.62
N LYS A 306 11.23 11.51 -22.94
CA LYS A 306 10.15 11.57 -23.95
C LYS A 306 9.28 10.31 -23.94
N SER A 307 9.89 9.13 -23.79
CA SER A 307 9.15 7.86 -23.71
C SER A 307 8.28 7.78 -22.45
N LEU A 308 8.79 8.24 -21.30
CA LEU A 308 8.04 8.27 -20.03
C LEU A 308 6.88 9.28 -20.03
N VAL A 309 7.01 10.42 -20.72
CA VAL A 309 5.98 11.48 -20.70
C VAL A 309 4.91 11.27 -21.77
N TRP A 310 5.27 10.76 -22.94
CA TRP A 310 4.38 10.70 -24.11
C TRP A 310 4.01 9.28 -24.55
N GLY A 311 4.52 8.24 -23.89
CA GLY A 311 4.16 6.84 -24.17
C GLY A 311 4.69 6.29 -25.49
N TYR A 312 5.68 6.94 -26.12
CA TYR A 312 6.26 6.43 -27.36
C TYR A 312 7.18 5.22 -27.12
N PRO A 313 7.07 4.16 -27.93
CA PRO A 313 7.98 3.01 -27.85
C PRO A 313 9.39 3.39 -28.33
N ILE A 314 10.42 3.01 -27.56
CA ILE A 314 11.84 3.27 -27.83
C ILE A 314 12.27 2.39 -29.02
N LEU A 315 12.18 2.91 -30.26
CA LEU A 315 12.49 2.16 -31.49
C LEU A 315 13.85 2.50 -32.13
N HIS A 316 14.67 3.36 -31.53
CA HIS A 316 15.93 3.80 -32.15
C HIS A 316 17.14 3.67 -31.21
N LEU A 317 17.72 2.47 -31.13
CA LEU A 317 19.02 2.24 -30.47
C LEU A 317 19.92 1.27 -31.27
N ARG A 318 19.74 1.18 -32.60
CA ARG A 318 20.37 0.15 -33.45
C ARG A 318 21.37 0.64 -34.51
N LYS A 319 21.85 1.89 -34.49
CA LYS A 319 22.69 2.42 -35.58
C LYS A 319 24.08 2.96 -35.21
N HIS A 320 24.61 2.72 -34.01
CA HIS A 320 25.99 3.09 -33.66
C HIS A 320 26.81 1.91 -33.12
N THR A 321 27.05 0.91 -33.96
CA THR A 321 28.13 -0.07 -33.79
C THR A 321 28.65 -0.50 -35.16
N THR A 322 29.54 0.30 -35.76
CA THR A 322 30.35 -0.10 -36.92
C THR A 322 31.80 0.22 -36.61
N LEU A 323 32.50 -0.73 -36.00
CA LEU A 323 33.94 -0.91 -36.03
C LEU A 323 34.26 -2.29 -35.42
N ARG A 324 34.18 -3.34 -36.25
CA ARG A 324 34.80 -4.65 -35.96
C ARG A 324 35.05 -5.39 -37.25
N SER A 325 36.29 -5.39 -37.71
CA SER A 325 36.82 -6.40 -38.62
C SER A 325 38.00 -7.11 -37.93
N LYS A 326 38.06 -8.43 -38.16
CA LYS A 326 39.09 -9.40 -37.76
C LYS A 326 39.13 -9.85 -36.30
N LEU A 327 38.36 -10.90 -36.00
CA LEU A 327 38.91 -12.19 -35.51
C LEU A 327 37.76 -13.22 -35.42
N LEU A 328 37.96 -14.33 -36.13
CA LEU A 328 37.13 -15.53 -36.14
C LEU A 328 36.99 -16.11 -34.73
N LEU A 329 35.76 -16.39 -34.29
CA LEU A 329 35.39 -17.54 -33.45
C LEU A 329 33.85 -17.66 -33.40
N LYS A 330 33.35 -18.88 -33.64
CA LYS A 330 31.92 -19.24 -33.73
C LYS A 330 31.16 -18.96 -32.41
N PRO A 331 29.84 -18.66 -32.44
CA PRO A 331 29.07 -18.42 -31.23
C PRO A 331 28.67 -19.75 -30.57
N LYS A 332 28.99 -19.90 -29.28
CA LYS A 332 28.27 -20.82 -28.38
C LYS A 332 27.18 -20.03 -27.67
N GLY A 333 25.96 -20.55 -27.69
CA GLY A 333 24.79 -19.94 -27.06
C GLY A 333 25.01 -19.68 -25.57
N PHE A 334 24.59 -18.50 -25.13
CA PHE A 334 24.59 -18.11 -23.73
C PHE A 334 23.15 -17.81 -23.31
N ALA A 335 22.54 -18.76 -22.61
CA ALA A 335 21.25 -18.58 -21.95
C ALA A 335 21.47 -17.80 -20.64
N PHE A 336 20.72 -16.72 -20.46
CA PHE A 336 20.76 -15.92 -19.23
C PHE A 336 19.89 -16.58 -18.16
N ASN A 337 20.51 -17.22 -17.17
CA ASN A 337 19.81 -17.74 -16.00
C ASN A 337 19.53 -16.63 -14.97
N SER A 338 18.35 -16.72 -14.35
CA SER A 338 17.76 -15.78 -13.37
C SER A 338 18.61 -15.53 -12.10
N THR A 339 19.66 -16.32 -11.90
CA THR A 339 20.59 -16.21 -10.77
C THR A 339 21.52 -14.99 -10.88
N SER A 340 21.87 -14.54 -12.09
CA SER A 340 22.75 -13.38 -12.29
C SER A 340 22.09 -12.05 -11.89
N TRP A 341 20.76 -11.96 -11.98
CA TRP A 341 20.01 -10.80 -11.48
C TRP A 341 20.07 -10.69 -9.95
N ARG A 342 20.10 -11.81 -9.23
CA ARG A 342 20.20 -11.80 -7.75
C ARG A 342 21.57 -11.33 -7.26
N ILE A 343 22.64 -11.61 -7.99
CA ILE A 343 24.00 -11.16 -7.64
C ILE A 343 24.16 -9.65 -7.88
N LEU A 344 23.62 -9.13 -8.99
CA LEU A 344 23.69 -7.68 -9.28
C LEU A 344 22.87 -6.86 -8.26
N THR A 345 21.71 -7.36 -7.84
CA THR A 345 20.85 -6.70 -6.84
C THR A 345 21.50 -6.72 -5.44
N ALA A 346 22.23 -7.79 -5.09
CA ALA A 346 22.96 -7.89 -3.83
C ALA A 346 24.22 -6.98 -3.79
N ALA A 347 24.86 -6.73 -4.93
CA ALA A 347 26.04 -5.86 -5.02
C ALA A 347 25.69 -4.37 -4.87
N ILE A 348 24.52 -3.94 -5.37
CA ILE A 348 24.06 -2.55 -5.21
C ILE A 348 23.55 -2.30 -3.78
N GLY A 349 22.96 -3.31 -3.12
CA GLY A 349 22.53 -3.21 -1.72
C GLY A 349 23.66 -3.06 -0.70
N ARG A 350 24.87 -3.57 -0.98
CA ARG A 350 26.02 -3.47 -0.05
C ARG A 350 26.80 -2.17 -0.14
N ARG A 351 26.62 -1.37 -1.21
CA ARG A 351 27.39 -0.14 -1.42
C ARG A 351 26.80 1.11 -0.76
N LEU A 352 25.65 1.00 -0.10
CA LEU A 352 24.99 2.08 0.65
C LEU A 352 25.10 1.95 2.18
N SER A 353 25.86 0.98 2.70
CA SER A 353 25.99 0.72 4.16
C SER A 353 27.38 1.00 4.73
N LEU A 354 28.33 1.55 3.97
CA LEU A 354 29.70 1.81 4.44
C LEU A 354 30.15 3.23 4.10
N SER A 355 29.61 4.20 4.84
CA SER A 355 30.25 5.49 5.07
C SER A 355 29.96 5.89 6.52
N GLY A 356 30.87 5.57 7.43
CA GLY A 356 30.71 5.85 8.86
C GLY A 356 31.89 5.38 9.71
N SER A 357 33.02 6.06 9.55
CA SER A 357 34.15 6.23 10.48
C SER A 357 34.60 5.06 11.37
N THR A 358 35.74 4.48 10.98
CA THR A 358 36.79 4.02 11.90
C THR A 358 37.39 5.20 12.68
N SER A 359 37.46 5.08 14.00
CA SER A 359 38.57 5.64 14.80
C SER A 359 38.97 4.60 15.84
N LEU A 360 40.19 4.10 15.67
CA LEU A 360 40.92 3.25 16.59
C LEU A 360 41.26 4.02 17.88
N ARG A 361 41.34 3.36 19.05
CA ARG A 361 42.58 2.78 19.61
C ARG A 361 42.47 2.42 21.10
N THR A 362 43.06 1.26 21.40
CA THR A 362 43.85 0.93 22.59
C THR A 362 43.15 0.37 23.83
N ALA A 363 43.56 -0.86 24.12
CA ALA A 363 43.34 -1.65 25.32
C ALA A 363 44.09 -1.10 26.55
N MET A 364 43.53 -1.32 27.74
CA MET A 364 44.30 -1.62 28.94
C MET A 364 43.47 -2.48 29.89
N MET A 365 43.97 -3.67 30.17
CA MET A 365 43.66 -4.42 31.38
C MET A 365 44.18 -3.64 32.60
N CYS A 366 43.43 -3.60 33.70
CA CYS A 366 43.98 -3.83 35.04
C CYS A 366 42.90 -4.03 36.11
N ARG A 367 43.30 -4.78 37.13
CA ARG A 367 42.57 -5.37 38.26
C ARG A 367 42.15 -4.37 39.36
N GLY A 368 41.30 -4.84 40.28
CA GLY A 368 41.29 -4.48 41.71
C GLY A 368 40.01 -3.75 42.14
N SER A 369 39.12 -4.35 42.93
CA SER A 369 39.18 -4.60 44.40
C SER A 369 38.32 -3.59 45.18
N LEU A 370 37.31 -4.11 45.88
CA LEU A 370 36.91 -3.88 47.28
C LEU A 370 36.86 -2.46 47.90
N MET A 371 35.70 -2.21 48.54
CA MET A 371 35.41 -1.32 49.69
C MET A 371 35.55 0.19 49.44
N SER A 372 34.61 1.06 49.81
CA SER A 372 33.74 1.09 51.00
C SER A 372 32.34 1.61 50.71
#